data_AF-A0A0D0DT51-F1
#
_entry.id   AF-A0A0D0DT51-F1
#
_cell.length_a   1.000
_cell.length_b   1.000
_cell.length_c   1.000
_cell.angle_alpha   90.00
_cell.angle_beta   90.00
_cell.angle_gamma   90.00
#
_symmetry.space_group_name_H-M   'P 1'
#
loop_
_entity.id
_entity.type
_entity.pdbx_description
1 polymer ?
#
loop_
_entity_poly.entity_id
_entity_poly.type
_entity_poly.pdbx_seq_one_letter_code
_entity_poly.pdbx_strand_id
1 'polypeptide(L)'
;LAFDQQIGTFLMTVICYNQGMGVYGNCKAYYGTVEVQGRGTLHCHMLLWIASNPSPQALHNMLNGDPGYKQSSFEWMESVISCQLPRMTDVQIEWSVEDINHPTCDVHEVDPQLECPPQVDFKARSL
;
A
#
# COMPACT_ATOMS: atom_id res chain seq x y z
N LEU A 1 -5.56 -6.96 -14.73
CA LEU A 1 -6.12 -8.20 -14.16
C LEU A 1 -5.38 -8.65 -12.89
N ALA A 2 -4.04 -8.83 -12.94
CA ALA A 2 -3.27 -9.32 -11.79
C ALA A 2 -3.40 -8.45 -10.52
N PHE A 3 -3.37 -7.12 -10.65
CA PHE A 3 -3.46 -6.20 -9.51
C PHE A 3 -4.83 -6.27 -8.81
N ASP A 4 -5.92 -6.26 -9.57
CA ASP A 4 -7.29 -6.39 -9.04
C ASP A 4 -7.46 -7.72 -8.27
N GLN A 5 -6.95 -8.82 -8.81
CA GLN A 5 -6.96 -10.12 -8.13
C GLN A 5 -6.13 -10.12 -6.85
N GLN A 6 -4.98 -9.43 -6.83
CA GLN A 6 -4.16 -9.28 -5.63
C GLN A 6 -4.89 -8.50 -4.54
N ILE A 7 -5.47 -7.33 -4.87
CA ILE A 7 -6.21 -6.51 -3.91
C ILE A 7 -7.47 -7.25 -3.42
N GLY A 8 -8.21 -7.90 -4.32
CA GLY A 8 -9.37 -8.71 -3.96
C GLY A 8 -9.00 -9.85 -3.00
N THR A 9 -7.92 -10.58 -3.30
CA THR A 9 -7.42 -11.67 -2.43
C THR A 9 -6.95 -11.14 -1.09
N PHE A 10 -6.30 -9.98 -1.05
CA PHE A 10 -5.90 -9.34 0.20
C PHE A 10 -7.11 -9.00 1.08
N LEU A 11 -8.14 -8.36 0.50
CA LEU A 11 -9.37 -8.00 1.21
C LEU A 11 -10.14 -9.22 1.72
N MET A 12 -10.17 -10.31 0.94
CA MET A 12 -10.87 -11.55 1.32
C MET A 12 -10.09 -12.39 2.32
N THR A 13 -8.78 -12.59 2.12
CA THR A 13 -7.99 -13.57 2.87
C THR A 13 -7.30 -12.97 4.08
N VAL A 14 -6.69 -11.79 3.93
CA VAL A 14 -5.92 -11.16 5.02
C VAL A 14 -6.85 -10.33 5.91
N ILE A 15 -7.72 -9.54 5.28
CA ILE A 15 -8.64 -8.65 5.98
C ILE A 15 -9.93 -9.37 6.41
N CYS A 16 -10.31 -10.45 5.72
CA CYS A 16 -11.59 -11.16 5.93
C CYS A 16 -12.79 -10.21 5.91
N TYR A 17 -12.78 -9.22 5.01
CA TYR A 17 -13.84 -8.20 4.96
C TYR A 17 -15.21 -8.85 4.75
N ASN A 18 -16.15 -8.53 5.64
CA ASN A 18 -17.50 -9.10 5.69
C ASN A 18 -17.56 -10.64 5.86
N GLN A 19 -16.45 -11.28 6.26
CA GLN A 19 -16.36 -12.73 6.46
C GLN A 19 -15.94 -13.13 7.88
N GLY A 20 -15.51 -12.18 8.71
CA GLY A 20 -15.20 -12.44 10.12
C GLY A 20 -14.02 -11.63 10.63
N MET A 21 -13.18 -12.28 11.43
CA MET A 21 -11.97 -11.69 11.98
C MET A 21 -10.80 -12.01 11.06
N GLY A 22 -10.18 -10.97 10.48
CA GLY A 22 -8.95 -11.08 9.71
C GLY A 22 -7.71 -11.02 10.60
N VAL A 23 -6.54 -11.00 9.97
CA VAL A 23 -5.24 -10.93 10.66
C VAL A 23 -5.15 -9.68 11.55
N TYR A 24 -5.73 -8.57 11.12
CA TYR A 24 -5.73 -7.31 11.87
C TYR A 24 -6.97 -7.13 12.76
N GLY A 25 -7.88 -8.10 12.82
CA GLY A 25 -9.15 -8.01 13.54
C GLY A 25 -10.36 -7.86 12.62
N ASN A 26 -11.49 -7.40 13.19
CA ASN A 26 -12.76 -7.28 12.46
C ASN A 26 -12.80 -5.95 11.67
N CYS A 27 -12.67 -6.03 10.34
CA CYS A 27 -12.73 -4.88 9.46
C CYS A 27 -14.19 -4.47 9.17
N LYS A 28 -14.56 -3.23 9.53
CA LYS A 28 -15.92 -2.68 9.36
C LYS A 28 -16.11 -1.96 8.04
N ALA A 29 -15.06 -1.36 7.52
CA ALA A 29 -15.06 -0.64 6.27
C ALA A 29 -13.64 -0.56 5.72
N TYR A 30 -13.52 -0.37 4.42
CA TYR A 30 -12.26 -0.02 3.78
C TYR A 30 -12.50 1.06 2.72
N TYR A 31 -11.47 1.84 2.46
CA TYR A 31 -11.37 2.76 1.35
C TYR A 31 -10.05 2.50 0.65
N GLY A 32 -10.07 2.38 -0.67
CA GLY A 32 -8.87 2.14 -1.47
C GLY A 32 -8.83 3.09 -2.66
N THR A 33 -7.66 3.66 -2.92
CA THR A 33 -7.39 4.39 -4.16
C THR A 33 -6.22 3.75 -4.89
N VAL A 34 -6.28 3.71 -6.21
CA VAL A 34 -5.24 3.15 -7.07
C VAL A 34 -4.61 4.30 -7.84
N GLU A 35 -3.29 4.36 -7.79
CA GLU A 35 -2.50 5.38 -8.45
C GLU A 35 -1.45 4.71 -9.31
N VAL A 36 -1.05 5.41 -10.38
CA VAL A 36 0.09 5.01 -11.19
C VAL A 36 1.34 5.63 -10.56
N GLN A 37 2.24 4.79 -10.07
CA GLN A 37 3.59 5.20 -9.73
C GLN A 37 4.38 5.41 -11.02
N GLY A 38 5.42 6.27 -10.97
CA GLY A 38 6.31 6.50 -12.10
C GLY A 38 6.76 5.17 -12.76
N ARG A 39 6.78 5.15 -14.10
CA ARG A 39 7.07 3.96 -14.94
C ARG A 39 5.94 2.92 -15.04
N GLY A 40 4.70 3.27 -14.71
CA GLY A 40 3.52 2.48 -15.08
C GLY A 40 3.15 1.36 -14.10
N THR A 41 3.77 1.29 -12.92
CA THR A 41 3.39 0.35 -11.87
C THR A 41 2.23 0.91 -11.05
N LEU A 42 1.23 0.08 -10.75
CA LEU A 42 0.10 0.47 -9.92
C LEU A 42 0.44 0.28 -8.43
N HIS A 43 0.12 1.25 -7.59
CA HIS A 43 0.12 1.09 -6.13
C HIS A 43 -1.26 1.43 -5.56
N CYS A 44 -1.65 0.75 -4.47
CA CYS A 44 -2.92 0.97 -3.79
C CYS A 44 -2.67 1.61 -2.42
N HIS A 45 -3.27 2.76 -2.17
CA HIS A 45 -3.38 3.30 -0.82
C HIS A 45 -4.70 2.84 -0.22
N MET A 46 -4.65 2.16 0.92
CA MET A 46 -5.83 1.64 1.60
C MET A 46 -5.95 2.20 3.03
N LEU A 47 -7.16 2.61 3.39
CA LEU A 47 -7.57 2.86 4.76
C LEU A 47 -8.51 1.74 5.21
N LEU A 48 -8.23 1.15 6.37
CA LEU A 48 -9.01 0.07 6.97
C LEU A 48 -9.57 0.53 8.31
N TRP A 49 -10.87 0.34 8.52
CA TRP A 49 -11.52 0.60 9.80
C TRP A 49 -11.64 -0.70 10.59
N ILE A 50 -10.65 -0.95 11.43
CA ILE A 50 -10.63 -2.13 12.31
C ILE A 50 -11.41 -1.82 13.59
N ALA A 51 -12.37 -2.69 13.92
CA ALA A 51 -13.15 -2.56 15.15
C ALA A 51 -12.27 -2.71 16.39
N SER A 52 -12.66 -2.03 17.47
CA SER A 52 -11.97 -2.09 18.77
C SER A 52 -10.53 -1.58 18.77
N ASN A 53 -10.08 -0.92 17.69
CA ASN A 53 -8.78 -0.26 17.71
C ASN A 53 -8.85 1.00 18.59
N PRO A 54 -7.90 1.21 19.51
CA PRO A 54 -7.88 2.41 20.35
C PRO A 54 -7.77 3.67 19.51
N SER A 55 -8.34 4.77 20.00
CA SER A 55 -8.10 6.09 19.40
C SER A 55 -6.61 6.44 19.48
N PRO A 56 -6.08 7.32 18.62
CA PRO A 56 -4.67 7.71 18.66
C PRO A 56 -4.20 8.16 20.05
N GLN A 57 -5.04 8.91 20.77
CA GLN A 57 -4.75 9.33 22.13
C GLN A 57 -4.76 8.16 23.13
N ALA A 58 -5.73 7.25 23.02
CA ALA A 58 -5.79 6.08 23.89
C ALA A 58 -4.59 5.15 23.66
N LEU A 59 -4.22 4.91 22.39
CA LEU A 59 -3.04 4.14 22.03
C LEU A 59 -1.77 4.79 22.59
N HIS A 60 -1.62 6.10 22.44
CA HIS A 60 -0.50 6.84 23.02
C HIS A 60 -0.43 6.68 24.55
N ASN A 61 -1.58 6.75 25.23
CA ASN A 61 -1.63 6.57 26.68
C ASN A 61 -1.28 5.12 27.07
N MET A 62 -1.73 4.11 26.32
CA MET A 62 -1.39 2.70 26.56
C MET A 62 0.10 2.44 26.37
N LEU A 63 0.69 2.95 25.30
CA LEU A 63 2.13 2.82 25.02
C LEU A 63 2.99 3.49 26.09
N ASN A 64 2.54 4.59 26.70
CA ASN A 64 3.29 5.26 27.77
C ASN A 64 2.99 4.68 29.17
N GLY A 65 1.82 4.09 29.36
CA GLY A 65 1.38 3.54 30.65
C GLY A 65 1.89 2.13 30.94
N ASP A 66 2.23 1.35 29.89
CA ASP A 66 2.69 -0.03 30.03
C ASP A 66 3.91 -0.29 29.12
N PRO A 67 5.13 -0.37 29.71
CA PRO A 67 6.35 -0.69 28.96
C PRO A 67 6.32 -2.06 28.26
N GLY A 68 5.62 -3.06 28.81
CA GLY A 68 5.52 -4.39 28.21
C GLY A 68 4.59 -4.39 27.00
N TYR A 69 3.46 -3.70 27.10
CA TYR A 69 2.58 -3.46 25.95
C TYR A 69 3.30 -2.68 24.84
N LYS A 70 4.06 -1.65 25.22
CA LYS A 70 4.88 -0.88 24.27
C LYS A 70 5.85 -1.77 23.52
N GLN A 71 6.66 -2.54 24.25
CA GLN A 71 7.67 -3.42 23.66
C GLN A 71 7.05 -4.43 22.70
N SER A 72 6.01 -5.15 23.13
CA SER A 72 5.31 -6.13 22.29
C SER A 72 4.65 -5.50 21.07
N SER A 73 4.15 -4.27 21.15
CA SER A 73 3.61 -3.54 20.00
C SER A 73 4.69 -3.22 18.95
N PHE A 74 5.88 -2.80 19.38
CA PHE A 74 7.01 -2.56 18.47
C PHE A 74 7.51 -3.85 17.83
N GLU A 75 7.72 -4.90 18.61
CA GLU A 75 8.15 -6.21 18.11
C GLU A 75 7.17 -6.76 17.06
N TRP A 76 5.87 -6.63 17.31
CA TRP A 76 4.86 -7.01 16.33
C TRP A 76 4.97 -6.18 15.05
N MET A 77 5.06 -4.85 15.13
CA MET A 77 5.20 -3.99 13.94
C MET A 77 6.44 -4.32 13.11
N GLU A 78 7.59 -4.52 13.76
CA GLU A 78 8.83 -4.91 13.11
C GLU A 78 8.75 -6.29 12.46
N SER A 79 7.96 -7.22 13.02
CA SER A 79 7.77 -8.55 12.45
C SER A 79 6.94 -8.56 11.16
N VAL A 80 6.07 -7.56 10.95
CA VAL A 80 5.13 -7.51 9.82
C VAL A 80 5.51 -6.47 8.76
N ILE A 81 6.29 -5.45 9.12
CA ILE A 81 6.76 -4.42 8.19
C ILE A 81 8.17 -4.82 7.72
N SER A 82 8.27 -5.30 6.49
CA SER A 82 9.56 -5.63 5.85
C SER A 82 9.61 -5.11 4.43
N CYS A 83 10.75 -4.52 4.06
CA CYS A 83 11.08 -4.16 2.68
C CYS A 83 11.87 -5.26 1.96
N GLN A 84 12.01 -6.44 2.58
CA GLN A 84 12.76 -7.57 2.07
C GLN A 84 11.84 -8.77 1.88
N LEU A 85 12.10 -9.56 0.84
CA LEU A 85 11.41 -10.82 0.65
C LEU A 85 11.86 -11.84 1.72
N PRO A 86 10.98 -12.78 2.13
CA PRO A 86 11.38 -13.84 3.03
C PRO A 86 12.62 -14.59 2.52
N ARG A 87 13.61 -14.81 3.41
CA ARG A 87 14.92 -15.47 3.16
C ARG A 87 15.96 -14.64 2.40
N MET A 88 15.71 -13.36 2.18
CA MET A 88 16.72 -12.46 1.63
C MET A 88 17.73 -12.10 2.74
N THR A 89 18.92 -12.68 2.70
CA THR A 89 20.00 -12.42 3.67
C THR A 89 20.93 -11.29 3.27
N ASP A 90 20.95 -10.95 1.98
CA ASP A 90 21.85 -9.97 1.39
C ASP A 90 21.05 -8.79 0.85
N VAL A 91 21.52 -7.57 1.18
CA VAL A 91 21.03 -6.37 0.51
C VAL A 91 21.44 -6.49 -0.95
N GLN A 92 20.45 -6.59 -1.85
CA GLN A 92 20.74 -6.44 -3.27
C GLN A 92 21.12 -4.98 -3.47
N ILE A 93 22.43 -4.74 -3.49
CA ILE A 93 22.99 -3.45 -3.87
C ILE A 93 22.50 -3.20 -5.29
N GLU A 94 21.87 -2.04 -5.42
CA GLU A 94 21.38 -1.45 -6.65
C GLU A 94 22.23 -1.89 -7.84
N TRP A 95 21.57 -2.44 -8.86
CA TRP A 95 22.18 -2.66 -10.17
C TRP A 95 23.03 -1.43 -10.51
N SER A 96 24.28 -1.63 -10.93
CA SER A 96 25.10 -0.56 -11.49
C SER A 96 24.23 0.24 -12.46
N VAL A 97 24.07 1.55 -12.20
CA VAL A 97 23.26 2.46 -13.01
C VAL A 97 23.69 2.42 -14.50
N GLU A 98 24.89 1.91 -14.75
CA GLU A 98 25.52 1.66 -16.04
C GLU A 98 24.89 0.51 -16.85
N ASP A 99 24.22 -0.47 -16.21
CA ASP A 99 23.68 -1.67 -16.88
C ASP A 99 22.17 -1.59 -17.19
N ILE A 100 21.47 -0.56 -16.69
CA ILE A 100 20.07 -0.34 -17.04
C ILE A 100 19.99 0.75 -18.10
N ASN A 101 20.09 0.35 -19.37
CA ASN A 101 19.51 1.13 -20.47
C ASN A 101 17.99 1.17 -20.27
N HIS A 102 17.54 2.04 -19.37
CA HIS A 102 16.13 2.36 -19.23
C HIS A 102 15.68 2.89 -20.60
N PRO A 103 14.68 2.28 -21.25
CA PRO A 103 14.10 2.89 -22.43
C PRO A 103 13.55 4.25 -22.03
N THR A 104 14.26 5.31 -22.44
CA THR A 104 13.78 6.68 -22.31
C THR A 104 12.79 6.89 -23.44
N CYS A 105 11.51 7.01 -23.11
CA CYS A 105 10.55 7.57 -24.06
C CYS A 105 10.88 9.06 -24.19
N ASP A 106 11.08 9.55 -25.41
CA ASP A 106 11.23 10.98 -25.64
C ASP A 106 9.95 11.67 -25.14
N VAL A 107 10.10 12.74 -24.36
CA VAL A 107 8.97 13.52 -23.84
C VAL A 107 8.07 14.07 -24.94
N HIS A 108 8.56 14.11 -26.18
CA HIS A 108 7.81 14.51 -27.37
C HIS A 108 7.29 13.35 -28.22
N GLU A 109 7.66 12.11 -27.89
CA GLU A 109 7.11 10.92 -28.54
C GLU A 109 5.75 10.61 -27.95
N VAL A 110 4.71 10.67 -28.80
CA VAL A 110 3.36 10.27 -28.41
C VAL A 110 3.38 8.77 -28.18
N ASP A 111 3.08 8.33 -26.96
CA ASP A 111 2.96 6.91 -26.65
C ASP A 111 1.98 6.28 -27.66
N PRO A 112 2.43 5.33 -28.50
CA PRO A 112 1.62 4.75 -29.55
C PRO A 112 0.42 3.96 -29.02
N GLN A 113 0.35 3.69 -27.71
CA GLN A 113 -0.79 3.06 -27.04
C GLN A 113 -1.78 4.06 -26.44
N LEU A 114 -1.44 5.35 -26.39
CA LEU A 114 -2.33 6.43 -25.95
C LEU A 114 -3.01 7.08 -27.16
N GLU A 115 -4.21 6.62 -27.53
CA GLU A 115 -5.03 7.27 -28.58
C GLU A 115 -5.40 8.72 -28.21
N CYS A 116 -5.46 9.04 -26.92
CA CYS A 116 -5.54 10.42 -26.42
C CYS A 116 -4.80 10.56 -25.08
N PRO A 117 -4.09 11.67 -24.83
CA PRO A 117 -3.55 11.96 -23.50
C PRO A 117 -4.69 12.11 -22.48
N PRO A 118 -4.48 11.71 -21.21
CA PRO A 118 -5.51 11.81 -20.18
C PRO A 118 -6.01 13.26 -20.08
N GLN A 119 -7.29 13.45 -20.40
CA GLN A 119 -7.96 14.75 -20.34
C GLN A 119 -8.37 15.01 -18.89
N VAL A 120 -7.84 16.08 -18.27
CA VAL A 120 -8.41 16.61 -17.03
C VAL A 120 -9.62 17.43 -17.42
N ASP A 121 -10.83 16.95 -17.14
CA ASP A 121 -12.05 17.72 -17.39
C ASP A 121 -12.16 18.86 -16.36
N PHE A 122 -11.83 20.08 -16.81
CA PHE A 122 -11.94 21.29 -15.99
C PHE A 122 -13.39 21.73 -15.73
N LYS A 123 -14.43 21.06 -16.29
CA LYS A 123 -15.83 21.48 -16.14
C LYS A 123 -16.57 20.93 -14.92
N ALA A 124 -15.96 20.07 -14.10
CA ALA A 124 -16.60 19.55 -12.88
C ALA A 124 -16.38 20.43 -11.62
N ARG A 125 -15.93 21.69 -11.77
CA ARG A 125 -15.85 22.68 -10.68
C ARG A 125 -16.70 23.91 -10.99
N SER A 126 -18.02 23.74 -10.93
CA SER A 126 -18.88 24.81 -10.41
C SER A 126 -19.81 24.18 -9.39
N LEU A 127 -19.63 24.57 -8.13
CA LEU A 127 -20.72 24.57 -7.15
C LEU A 127 -21.78 25.58 -7.57
#